data_AF-A0A401NPI1-F1
#
_entry.id   AF-A0A401NPI1-F1
#
_cell.length_a   1.000
_cell.length_b   1.000
_cell.length_c   1.000
_cell.angle_alpha   90.00
_cell.angle_beta   90.00
_cell.angle_gamma   90.00
#
_symmetry.space_group_name_H-M   'P 1'
#
loop_
_entity.id
_entity.type
_entity.pdbx_description
1 polymer ?
#
loop_
_entity_poly.entity_id
_entity_poly.type
_entity_poly.pdbx_seq_one_letter_code
_entity_poly.pdbx_strand_id
1 'polypeptide(L)'
;MSDRSSSTPFPNQYNQIENYHFSYAKYHGNSHLEFGGFRLLARNNILVRFQTYSSDGTLIYTQQSYGTAVFFIKLYIEQGFLQFQFFCESSEEANHINTTVRVDDGRTYVTQIRQDVVPCNAVVTVFGVTVATSTPGNTWCCLVNQRTGPLFLGGLPTSYRPNQVAEPFNNFTGCLEVMKINGLGPLVLSNAISRNNIDYCR
;
A
#
# COMPACT_ATOMS: atom_id res chain seq x y z
N MET A 1 -48.52 41.23 31.03
CA MET A 1 -47.45 40.62 31.87
C MET A 1 -47.65 39.12 31.84
N SER A 2 -46.94 38.44 30.96
CA SER A 2 -46.93 36.98 30.86
C SER A 2 -45.50 36.56 30.56
N ASP A 3 -44.81 36.06 31.58
CA ASP A 3 -43.57 35.32 31.44
C ASP A 3 -43.89 33.95 30.82
N ARG A 4 -43.54 33.77 29.55
CA ARG A 4 -43.38 32.44 28.94
C ARG A 4 -41.89 32.13 28.96
N SER A 5 -41.47 31.30 29.91
CA SER A 5 -40.20 30.59 29.87
C SER A 5 -40.18 29.69 28.63
N SER A 6 -39.53 30.14 27.55
CA SER A 6 -39.22 29.31 26.38
C SER A 6 -37.96 28.50 26.67
N SER A 7 -38.14 27.25 27.07
CA SER A 7 -37.08 26.25 26.98
C SER A 7 -36.89 25.89 25.50
N THR A 8 -35.94 26.56 24.84
CA THR A 8 -35.45 26.12 23.54
C THR A 8 -34.82 24.72 23.70
N PRO A 9 -35.22 23.70 22.92
CA PRO A 9 -34.54 22.42 22.96
C PRO A 9 -33.10 22.62 22.48
N PHE A 10 -32.13 22.20 23.29
CA PHE A 10 -30.75 22.04 22.83
C PHE A 10 -30.76 21.17 21.57
N PRO A 11 -30.15 21.59 20.44
CA PRO A 11 -29.99 20.70 19.32
C PRO A 11 -29.16 19.50 19.77
N ASN A 12 -29.73 18.31 19.62
CA ASN A 12 -29.08 17.03 19.90
C ASN A 12 -27.67 17.04 19.29
N GLN A 13 -26.66 16.95 20.15
CA GLN A 13 -25.24 16.89 19.81
C GLN A 13 -24.83 15.51 19.22
N TYR A 14 -25.77 14.82 18.57
CA TYR A 14 -25.62 13.46 18.07
C TYR A 14 -25.64 13.33 16.54
N ASN A 15 -25.50 14.44 15.80
CA ASN A 15 -25.53 14.42 14.33
C ASN A 15 -24.42 15.21 13.63
N GLN A 16 -23.25 15.38 14.25
CA GLN A 16 -22.05 15.78 13.51
C GLN A 16 -20.80 15.02 14.00
N ILE A 17 -20.16 14.36 13.04
CA ILE A 17 -18.85 13.70 13.06
C ILE A 17 -18.86 12.19 13.39
N GLU A 18 -19.54 11.39 12.56
CA GLU A 18 -18.89 10.15 12.09
C GLU A 18 -17.87 10.54 11.02
N ASN A 19 -16.71 11.04 11.45
CA ASN A 19 -15.52 11.05 10.59
C ASN A 19 -15.11 9.59 10.40
N TYR A 20 -15.74 8.91 9.46
CA TYR A 20 -15.31 7.58 9.10
C TYR A 20 -13.90 7.69 8.50
N HIS A 21 -12.92 7.34 9.32
CA HIS A 21 -11.56 7.04 8.92
C HIS A 21 -11.55 5.76 8.08
N PHE A 22 -12.13 5.82 6.88
CA PHE A 22 -12.20 4.70 5.96
C PHE A 22 -10.81 4.43 5.37
N SER A 23 -10.30 3.23 5.60
CA SER A 23 -9.02 2.73 5.09
C SER A 23 -9.16 1.48 4.21
N TYR A 24 -10.29 0.77 4.29
CA TYR A 24 -10.56 -0.42 3.48
C TYR A 24 -11.35 -0.08 2.21
N ALA A 25 -10.60 0.20 1.16
CA ALA A 25 -11.12 0.72 -0.10
C ALA A 25 -11.38 -0.40 -1.12
N LYS A 26 -12.39 -0.19 -1.96
CA LYS A 26 -12.74 -1.05 -3.10
C LYS A 26 -12.18 -0.45 -4.39
N TYR A 27 -11.54 -1.31 -5.18
CA TYR A 27 -10.87 -1.01 -6.44
C TYR A 27 -11.53 -1.81 -7.57
N HIS A 28 -11.63 -1.21 -8.76
CA HIS A 28 -12.41 -1.71 -9.91
C HIS A 28 -11.56 -1.94 -11.18
N GLY A 29 -10.24 -2.06 -11.07
CA GLY A 29 -9.37 -2.34 -12.24
C GLY A 29 -9.01 -1.12 -13.10
N ASN A 30 -9.51 0.06 -12.77
CA ASN A 30 -9.05 1.36 -13.25
C ASN A 30 -8.86 2.35 -12.09
N SER A 31 -8.78 1.83 -10.86
CA SER A 31 -8.75 2.62 -9.63
C SER A 31 -7.32 2.90 -9.19
N HIS A 32 -7.10 4.04 -8.54
CA HIS A 32 -5.86 4.27 -7.79
C HIS A 32 -6.09 5.20 -6.60
N LEU A 33 -5.28 5.01 -5.56
CA LEU A 33 -5.08 6.01 -4.51
C LEU A 33 -3.62 6.45 -4.53
N GLU A 34 -3.40 7.74 -4.34
CA GLU A 34 -2.08 8.33 -4.17
C GLU A 34 -1.96 8.91 -2.77
N PHE A 35 -0.86 8.58 -2.09
CA PHE A 35 -0.47 9.14 -0.81
C PHE A 35 0.92 9.77 -0.90
N GLY A 36 1.22 10.66 0.04
CA GLY A 36 2.58 11.16 0.21
C GLY A 36 3.55 10.01 0.54
N GLY A 37 4.76 10.10 0.00
CA GLY A 37 5.82 9.14 0.30
C GLY A 37 6.18 9.09 1.79
N PHE A 38 6.80 7.99 2.21
CA PHE A 38 7.24 7.75 3.58
C PHE A 38 8.76 7.85 3.72
N ARG A 39 9.23 8.02 4.95
CA ARG A 39 10.67 8.01 5.26
C ARG A 39 11.17 6.57 5.31
N LEU A 40 12.21 6.28 4.54
CA LEU A 40 12.91 5.00 4.56
C LEU A 40 13.67 4.84 5.88
N LEU A 41 13.41 3.71 6.55
CA LEU A 41 14.18 3.25 7.69
C LEU A 41 15.19 2.20 7.22
N ALA A 42 16.16 1.87 8.10
CA ALA A 42 17.05 0.73 7.84
C ALA A 42 16.27 -0.57 7.62
N ARG A 43 15.13 -0.69 8.32
CA ARG A 43 14.14 -1.76 8.15
C ARG A 43 12.75 -1.15 8.05
N ASN A 44 12.13 -1.29 6.89
CA ASN A 44 10.76 -0.89 6.64
C ASN A 44 9.79 -2.03 6.95
N ASN A 45 8.66 -1.72 7.57
CA ASN A 45 7.61 -2.68 7.88
C ASN A 45 6.29 -2.19 7.30
N ILE A 46 5.68 -3.01 6.45
CA ILE A 46 4.41 -2.70 5.78
C ILE A 46 3.42 -3.80 6.13
N LEU A 47 2.25 -3.42 6.62
CA LEU A 47 1.16 -4.34 6.97
C LEU A 47 -0.04 -4.01 6.08
N VAL A 48 -0.50 -5.01 5.33
CA VAL A 48 -1.51 -4.87 4.30
C VAL A 48 -2.60 -5.90 4.52
N ARG A 49 -3.86 -5.50 4.38
CA ARG A 49 -5.01 -6.39 4.30
C ARG A 49 -5.65 -6.27 2.93
N PHE A 50 -5.90 -7.38 2.26
CA PHE A 50 -6.54 -7.36 0.95
C PHE A 50 -7.40 -8.61 0.69
N GLN A 51 -8.26 -8.52 -0.32
CA GLN A 51 -9.15 -9.58 -0.79
C GLN A 51 -9.40 -9.37 -2.28
N THR A 52 -9.34 -10.44 -3.08
CA THR A 52 -9.61 -10.36 -4.52
C THR A 52 -10.02 -11.70 -5.12
N TYR A 53 -10.65 -11.63 -6.30
CA TYR A 53 -10.85 -12.76 -7.22
C TYR A 53 -10.03 -12.60 -8.52
N SER A 54 -9.25 -11.52 -8.62
CA SER A 54 -8.40 -11.25 -9.79
C SER A 54 -7.10 -12.03 -9.67
N SER A 55 -6.70 -12.70 -10.74
CA SER A 55 -5.42 -13.38 -10.83
C SER A 55 -4.24 -12.41 -10.94
N ASP A 56 -4.49 -11.16 -11.31
CA ASP A 56 -3.44 -10.17 -11.55
C ASP A 56 -3.84 -8.82 -10.97
N GLY A 57 -2.86 -8.08 -10.43
CA GLY A 57 -3.10 -6.74 -9.92
C GLY A 57 -1.99 -6.20 -9.01
N THR A 58 -1.66 -4.92 -9.15
CA THR A 58 -0.67 -4.23 -8.33
C THR A 58 -1.34 -3.66 -7.08
N LEU A 59 -0.96 -4.15 -5.92
CA LEU A 59 -1.51 -3.73 -4.64
C LEU A 59 -0.84 -2.43 -4.17
N ILE A 60 0.49 -2.41 -4.14
CA ILE A 60 1.28 -1.28 -3.65
C ILE A 60 2.42 -1.02 -4.62
N TYR A 61 2.66 0.26 -4.93
CA TYR A 61 3.86 0.70 -5.60
C TYR A 61 4.40 2.01 -5.02
N THR A 62 5.70 2.07 -4.79
CA THR A 62 6.41 3.34 -4.61
C THR A 62 7.84 3.21 -5.09
N GLN A 63 8.42 4.31 -5.54
CA GLN A 63 9.81 4.41 -5.92
C GLN A 63 10.42 5.69 -5.33
N GLN A 64 11.74 5.77 -5.33
CA GLN A 64 12.44 7.01 -5.07
C GLN A 64 12.19 8.03 -6.18
N SER A 65 12.18 9.32 -5.82
CA SER A 65 11.91 10.44 -6.74
C SER A 65 12.74 10.38 -8.03
N TYR A 66 12.17 10.93 -9.11
CA TYR A 66 12.62 10.80 -10.51
C TYR A 66 14.12 11.02 -10.76
N GLY A 67 14.68 10.24 -11.70
CA GLY A 67 16.05 10.37 -12.21
C GLY A 67 16.68 9.00 -12.49
N THR A 68 17.08 8.32 -11.43
CA THR A 68 17.54 6.92 -11.43
C THR A 68 16.99 6.29 -10.16
N ALA A 69 15.92 5.50 -10.27
CA ALA A 69 15.25 4.94 -9.10
C ALA A 69 16.11 3.85 -8.47
N VAL A 70 16.96 4.24 -7.53
CA VAL A 70 17.80 3.38 -6.67
C VAL A 70 17.00 2.67 -5.57
N PHE A 71 15.71 3.00 -5.45
CA PHE A 71 14.78 2.29 -4.58
C PHE A 71 13.39 2.18 -5.22
N PHE A 72 12.80 0.99 -5.16
CA PHE A 72 11.35 0.82 -5.30
C PHE A 72 10.87 -0.40 -4.53
N ILE A 73 9.57 -0.43 -4.23
CA ILE A 73 8.87 -1.64 -3.79
C ILE A 73 7.58 -1.79 -4.58
N LYS A 74 7.25 -3.04 -4.90
CA LYS A 74 6.04 -3.43 -5.60
C LYS A 74 5.49 -4.70 -4.96
N LEU A 75 4.31 -4.60 -4.36
CA LEU A 75 3.52 -5.77 -3.95
C LEU A 75 2.43 -5.99 -4.99
N TYR A 76 2.37 -7.18 -5.57
CA TYR A 76 1.44 -7.47 -6.66
C TYR A 76 1.01 -8.93 -6.66
N ILE A 77 -0.02 -9.22 -7.44
CA ILE A 77 -0.52 -10.55 -7.70
C ILE A 77 -0.24 -10.84 -9.18
N GLU A 78 0.27 -12.04 -9.44
CA GLU A 78 0.55 -12.54 -10.78
C GLU A 78 0.10 -14.00 -10.87
N GLN A 79 -0.75 -14.31 -11.84
CA GLN A 79 -1.31 -15.65 -12.04
C GLN A 79 -1.96 -16.25 -10.78
N GLY A 80 -2.52 -15.39 -9.94
CA GLY A 80 -3.19 -15.71 -8.66
C GLY A 80 -2.24 -15.78 -7.47
N PHE A 81 -0.93 -15.69 -7.66
CA PHE A 81 0.06 -15.80 -6.58
C PHE A 81 0.55 -14.43 -6.11
N LEU A 82 0.72 -14.27 -4.79
CA LEU A 82 1.27 -13.04 -4.22
C LEU A 82 2.79 -12.94 -4.47
N GLN A 83 3.22 -11.82 -5.02
CA GLN A 83 4.60 -11.53 -5.39
C GLN A 83 5.08 -10.23 -4.74
N PHE A 84 6.37 -10.17 -4.39
CA PHE A 84 7.00 -8.94 -3.94
C PHE A 84 8.29 -8.69 -4.71
N GLN A 85 8.39 -7.54 -5.35
CA GLN A 85 9.56 -7.10 -6.08
C GLN A 85 10.09 -5.81 -5.46
N PHE A 86 11.39 -5.71 -5.29
CA PHE A 86 12.01 -4.54 -4.69
C PHE A 86 13.41 -4.28 -5.24
N PHE A 87 13.81 -3.03 -5.13
CA PHE A 87 15.13 -2.56 -5.54
C PHE A 87 15.65 -1.66 -4.42
N CYS A 88 16.88 -1.89 -3.99
CA CYS A 88 17.58 -1.09 -2.98
C CYS A 88 19.10 -1.12 -3.18
N GLU A 89 19.56 -1.45 -4.39
CA GLU A 89 20.96 -1.63 -4.73
C GLU A 89 21.26 -1.11 -6.16
N SER A 90 22.54 -1.13 -6.56
CA SER A 90 22.99 -0.70 -7.89
C SER A 90 23.11 -1.88 -8.85
N SER A 91 22.06 -2.68 -8.98
CA SER A 91 22.03 -3.84 -9.89
C SER A 91 21.25 -3.52 -11.17
N GLU A 92 21.45 -4.35 -12.19
CA GLU A 92 20.63 -4.29 -13.42
C GLU A 92 19.25 -4.94 -13.22
N GLU A 93 19.15 -5.86 -12.27
CA GLU A 93 17.92 -6.63 -11.98
C GLU A 93 17.39 -6.33 -10.58
N ALA A 94 16.07 -6.34 -10.43
CA ALA A 94 15.41 -6.21 -9.14
C ALA A 94 15.40 -7.52 -8.36
N ASN A 95 15.28 -7.43 -7.04
CA ASN A 95 15.11 -8.58 -6.19
C ASN A 95 13.63 -9.01 -6.20
N HIS A 96 13.39 -10.32 -6.23
CA HIS A 96 12.06 -10.90 -6.27
C HIS A 96 11.87 -11.89 -5.11
N ILE A 97 10.69 -11.86 -4.50
CA ILE A 97 10.20 -12.89 -3.61
C ILE A 97 8.91 -13.42 -4.22
N ASN A 98 9.01 -14.64 -4.75
CA ASN A 98 7.88 -15.31 -5.33
C ASN A 98 7.26 -16.25 -4.31
N THR A 99 6.09 -15.89 -3.78
CA THR A 99 5.41 -16.74 -2.81
C THR A 99 4.62 -17.82 -3.54
N THR A 100 4.45 -18.98 -2.89
CA THR A 100 3.57 -20.05 -3.36
C THR A 100 2.11 -19.85 -2.94
N VAL A 101 1.78 -18.69 -2.37
CA VAL A 101 0.44 -18.42 -1.83
C VAL A 101 -0.47 -17.89 -2.92
N ARG A 102 -1.48 -18.69 -3.27
CA ARG A 102 -2.57 -18.29 -4.14
C ARG A 102 -3.60 -17.47 -3.35
N VAL A 103 -3.97 -16.29 -3.85
CA VAL A 103 -4.73 -15.24 -3.11
C VAL A 103 -5.97 -14.71 -3.87
N ASP A 104 -6.30 -15.30 -5.00
CA ASP A 104 -7.42 -14.95 -5.88
C ASP A 104 -8.70 -15.77 -5.59
N ASP A 105 -8.85 -16.28 -4.37
CA ASP A 105 -9.98 -17.12 -3.94
C ASP A 105 -11.11 -16.33 -3.23
N GLY A 106 -10.98 -15.01 -3.16
CA GLY A 106 -11.92 -14.13 -2.49
C GLY A 106 -11.82 -14.15 -0.96
N ARG A 107 -10.82 -14.80 -0.36
CA ARG A 107 -10.58 -14.70 1.09
C ARG A 107 -9.80 -13.44 1.42
N THR A 108 -9.92 -13.01 2.67
CA THR A 108 -9.12 -11.91 3.21
C THR A 108 -7.74 -12.41 3.62
N TYR A 109 -6.70 -11.78 3.10
CA TYR A 109 -5.32 -12.03 3.47
C TYR A 109 -4.76 -10.82 4.22
N VAL A 110 -3.94 -11.09 5.22
CA VAL A 110 -3.10 -10.09 5.88
C VAL A 110 -1.65 -10.46 5.62
N THR A 111 -0.90 -9.51 5.06
CA THR A 111 0.49 -9.70 4.67
C THR A 111 1.36 -8.65 5.34
N GLN A 112 2.43 -9.11 5.97
CA GLN A 112 3.49 -8.27 6.49
C GLN A 112 4.73 -8.37 5.59
N ILE A 113 5.26 -7.23 5.19
CA ILE A 113 6.52 -7.11 4.48
C ILE A 113 7.52 -6.46 5.43
N ARG A 114 8.66 -7.11 5.62
CA ARG A 114 9.82 -6.56 6.32
C ARG A 114 10.94 -6.39 5.30
N GLN A 115 11.19 -5.16 4.87
CA GLN A 115 12.21 -4.83 3.88
C GLN A 115 13.39 -4.16 4.58
N ASP A 116 14.53 -4.84 4.61
CA ASP A 116 15.80 -4.30 5.08
C ASP A 116 16.48 -3.59 3.89
N VAL A 117 16.86 -2.33 4.10
CA VAL A 117 17.59 -1.52 3.09
C VAL A 117 19.07 -1.87 3.12
N VAL A 118 19.59 -2.26 4.29
CA VAL A 118 21.00 -2.60 4.52
C VAL A 118 21.07 -3.83 5.44
N PRO A 119 21.45 -5.02 4.94
CA PRO A 119 21.63 -5.36 3.51
C PRO A 119 20.31 -5.30 2.74
N CYS A 120 20.36 -5.21 1.41
CA CYS A 120 19.17 -5.12 0.57
C CYS A 120 18.45 -6.48 0.53
N ASN A 121 17.48 -6.70 1.40
CA ASN A 121 16.73 -7.96 1.47
C ASN A 121 15.33 -7.78 2.05
N ALA A 122 14.48 -8.79 1.89
CA ALA A 122 13.12 -8.72 2.41
C ALA A 122 12.59 -10.06 2.89
N VAL A 123 11.57 -9.99 3.76
CA VAL A 123 10.75 -11.11 4.19
C VAL A 123 9.28 -10.74 3.98
N VAL A 124 8.55 -11.62 3.31
CA VAL A 124 7.09 -11.54 3.15
C VAL A 124 6.47 -12.61 4.01
N THR A 125 5.56 -12.22 4.90
CA THR A 125 4.79 -13.12 5.76
C THR A 125 3.32 -12.97 5.44
N VAL A 126 2.70 -14.04 4.95
CA VAL A 126 1.24 -14.13 4.82
C VAL A 126 0.72 -14.84 6.06
N PHE A 127 -0.02 -14.13 6.92
CA PHE A 127 -0.39 -14.65 8.23
C PHE A 127 -1.18 -15.95 8.13
N GLY A 128 -0.77 -16.95 8.90
CA GLY A 128 -1.38 -18.28 8.93
C GLY A 128 -1.05 -19.18 7.73
N VAL A 129 -0.18 -18.73 6.81
CA VAL A 129 0.12 -19.48 5.57
C VAL A 129 1.62 -19.75 5.45
N THR A 130 2.43 -18.74 5.13
CA THR A 130 3.87 -18.93 4.83
C THR A 130 4.70 -17.70 5.14
N VAL A 131 6.01 -17.92 5.22
CA VAL A 131 7.06 -16.90 5.24
C VAL A 131 7.99 -17.17 4.07
N ALA A 132 8.24 -16.16 3.24
CA ALA A 132 9.19 -16.22 2.13
C ALA A 132 10.24 -15.11 2.31
N THR A 133 11.50 -15.43 2.03
CA THR A 133 12.65 -14.53 2.28
C THR A 133 13.50 -14.44 1.02
N SER A 134 13.97 -13.24 0.68
CA SER A 134 14.96 -13.08 -0.38
C SER A 134 16.35 -13.46 0.10
N THR A 135 17.24 -13.80 -0.83
CA THR A 135 18.67 -13.73 -0.59
C THR A 135 19.10 -12.30 -0.28
N PRO A 136 20.07 -12.08 0.62
CA PRO A 136 20.63 -10.76 0.84
C PRO A 136 21.40 -10.25 -0.38
N GLY A 137 21.02 -9.06 -0.85
CA GLY A 137 21.72 -8.32 -1.90
C GLY A 137 22.87 -7.46 -1.35
N ASN A 138 23.49 -6.70 -2.23
CA ASN A 138 24.60 -5.83 -1.88
C ASN A 138 24.12 -4.67 -0.99
N THR A 139 25.04 -4.14 -0.20
CA THR A 139 24.74 -3.00 0.67
C THR A 139 24.92 -1.69 -0.10
N TRP A 140 23.82 -0.97 -0.33
CA TRP A 140 23.91 0.44 -0.74
C TRP A 140 23.65 1.36 0.46
N CYS A 141 24.75 1.87 1.02
CA CYS A 141 24.75 2.98 1.97
C CYS A 141 24.33 4.27 1.23
N CYS A 142 23.12 4.79 1.47
CA CYS A 142 22.70 6.20 1.28
C CYS A 142 21.16 6.41 1.27
N LEU A 143 20.35 5.35 1.28
CA LEU A 143 18.88 5.45 1.19
C LEU A 143 18.18 5.73 2.53
N VAL A 144 18.81 5.36 3.65
CA VAL A 144 18.20 5.50 4.98
C VAL A 144 17.94 6.98 5.28
N ASN A 145 16.76 7.27 5.81
CA ASN A 145 16.24 8.60 6.10
C ASN A 145 15.80 9.43 4.89
N GLN A 146 15.97 8.95 3.67
CA GLN A 146 15.40 9.60 2.49
C GLN A 146 13.89 9.35 2.44
N ARG A 147 13.16 10.28 1.83
CA ARG A 147 11.72 10.14 1.58
C ARG A 147 11.51 9.49 0.23
N THR A 148 10.62 8.50 0.16
CA THR A 148 10.18 7.96 -1.13
C THR A 148 9.40 9.02 -1.93
N GLY A 149 9.24 8.79 -3.22
CA GLY A 149 8.21 9.44 -4.02
C GLY A 149 6.80 9.03 -3.56
N PRO A 150 5.76 9.39 -4.32
CA PRO A 150 4.39 9.06 -3.97
C PRO A 150 4.18 7.55 -3.77
N LEU A 151 3.25 7.21 -2.90
CA LEU A 151 2.80 5.85 -2.66
C LEU A 151 1.48 5.63 -3.39
N PHE A 152 1.47 4.69 -4.31
CA PHE A 152 0.28 4.32 -5.08
C PHE A 152 -0.29 2.99 -4.60
N LEU A 153 -1.61 2.94 -4.48
CA LEU A 153 -2.36 1.74 -4.16
C LEU A 153 -3.31 1.37 -5.31
N GLY A 154 -3.36 0.08 -5.64
CA GLY A 154 -4.30 -0.51 -6.59
C GLY A 154 -4.08 -0.21 -8.08
N GLY A 155 -3.29 0.80 -8.42
CA GLY A 155 -3.02 1.17 -9.81
C GLY A 155 -2.17 2.44 -9.89
N LEU A 156 -1.80 2.82 -11.11
CA LEU A 156 -1.01 4.03 -11.39
C LEU A 156 -1.82 5.02 -12.23
N PRO A 157 -1.69 6.34 -12.01
CA PRO A 157 -2.19 7.35 -12.93
C PRO A 157 -1.50 7.22 -14.30
N THR A 158 -2.21 7.49 -15.40
CA THR A 158 -1.66 7.38 -16.78
C THR A 158 -0.46 8.30 -17.03
N SER A 159 -0.37 9.42 -16.31
CA SER A 159 0.75 10.37 -16.38
C SER A 159 1.99 9.88 -15.62
N TYR A 160 1.84 8.92 -14.72
CA TYR A 160 2.92 8.41 -13.91
C TYR A 160 3.79 7.43 -14.70
N ARG A 161 5.10 7.46 -14.46
CA ARG A 161 6.08 6.59 -15.13
C ARG A 161 6.82 5.77 -14.05
N PRO A 162 6.53 4.47 -13.91
CA PRO A 162 7.24 3.63 -12.96
C PRO A 162 8.66 3.33 -13.44
N ASN A 163 9.49 2.80 -12.55
CA ASN A 163 10.76 2.18 -12.91
C ASN A 163 10.51 1.05 -13.93
N GLN A 164 11.27 1.06 -15.03
CA GLN A 164 11.15 0.09 -16.11
C GLN A 164 11.32 -1.36 -15.64
N VAL A 165 12.19 -1.61 -14.65
CA VAL A 165 12.42 -2.96 -14.09
C VAL A 165 11.23 -3.43 -13.23
N ALA A 166 10.34 -2.52 -12.81
CA ALA A 166 9.14 -2.85 -12.06
C ALA A 166 7.93 -3.20 -12.94
N GLU A 167 8.03 -3.03 -14.26
CA GLU A 167 7.00 -3.48 -15.21
C GLU A 167 6.90 -5.02 -15.22
N PRO A 168 5.72 -5.61 -15.54
CA PRO A 168 4.48 -4.97 -15.97
C PRO A 168 3.57 -4.53 -14.81
N PHE A 169 2.74 -3.50 -15.01
CA PHE A 169 1.68 -3.12 -14.06
C PHE A 169 0.29 -3.55 -14.51
N ASN A 170 -0.35 -4.40 -13.70
CA ASN A 170 -1.77 -4.70 -13.82
C ASN A 170 -2.55 -3.91 -12.76
N ASN A 171 -3.71 -3.35 -13.12
CA ASN A 171 -4.56 -2.66 -12.15
C ASN A 171 -5.29 -3.67 -11.26
N PHE A 172 -5.39 -3.36 -9.98
CA PHE A 172 -6.04 -4.19 -9.00
C PHE A 172 -7.56 -4.03 -9.02
N THR A 173 -8.25 -5.16 -8.85
CA THR A 173 -9.68 -5.22 -8.56
C THR A 173 -9.86 -5.98 -7.26
N GLY A 174 -10.60 -5.42 -6.30
CA GLY A 174 -10.80 -6.05 -4.99
C GLY A 174 -10.82 -5.04 -3.86
N CYS A 175 -10.58 -5.52 -2.65
CA CYS A 175 -10.51 -4.72 -1.44
C CYS A 175 -9.09 -4.64 -0.93
N LEU A 176 -8.63 -3.45 -0.57
CA LEU A 176 -7.26 -3.22 -0.09
C LEU A 176 -7.23 -2.13 0.99
N GLU A 177 -6.48 -2.42 2.04
CA GLU A 177 -6.12 -1.52 3.12
C GLU A 177 -4.63 -1.65 3.42
N VAL A 178 -3.92 -0.52 3.47
CA VAL A 178 -2.61 -0.46 4.10
C VAL A 178 -2.79 -0.06 5.56
N MET A 179 -2.73 -1.06 6.43
CA MET A 179 -2.97 -0.90 7.86
C MET A 179 -1.83 -0.14 8.53
N LYS A 180 -0.59 -0.33 8.06
CA LYS A 180 0.59 0.29 8.67
C LYS A 180 1.78 0.36 7.71
N ILE A 181 2.53 1.45 7.77
CA ILE A 181 3.88 1.60 7.21
C ILE A 181 4.77 2.21 8.30
N ASN A 182 5.82 1.50 8.71
CA ASN A 182 6.85 2.01 9.63
C ASN A 182 6.33 2.56 10.96
N GLY A 183 5.23 2.04 11.49
CA GLY A 183 4.63 2.60 12.71
C GLY A 183 3.35 3.41 12.45
N LEU A 184 3.19 3.93 11.24
CA LEU A 184 2.17 4.92 10.89
C LEU A 184 1.03 4.27 10.09
N GLY A 185 -0.21 4.65 10.38
CA GLY A 185 -1.39 4.14 9.68
C GLY A 185 -2.60 3.95 10.60
N PRO A 186 -3.73 3.48 10.07
CA PRO A 186 -3.94 3.07 8.67
C PRO A 186 -3.90 4.24 7.68
N LEU A 187 -3.63 3.93 6.41
CA LEU A 187 -3.79 4.92 5.33
C LEU A 187 -5.28 5.12 5.07
N VAL A 188 -5.78 6.23 5.60
CA VAL A 188 -7.19 6.61 5.49
C VAL A 188 -7.42 7.47 4.26
N LEU A 189 -8.59 7.31 3.63
CA LEU A 189 -8.94 8.02 2.41
C LEU A 189 -8.79 9.53 2.56
N SER A 190 -9.17 10.12 3.71
CA SER A 190 -9.02 11.56 3.99
C SER A 190 -7.62 12.12 3.76
N ASN A 191 -6.58 11.27 3.87
CA ASN A 191 -5.18 11.67 3.73
C ASN A 191 -4.61 11.39 2.32
N ALA A 192 -5.41 10.83 1.41
CA ALA A 192 -5.00 10.60 0.03
C ALA A 192 -4.90 11.93 -0.74
N ILE A 193 -3.79 12.10 -1.46
CA ILE A 193 -3.49 13.24 -2.33
C ILE A 193 -4.38 13.19 -3.58
N SER A 194 -4.54 12.01 -4.16
CA SER A 194 -5.37 11.76 -5.34
C SER A 194 -6.14 10.45 -5.18
N ARG A 195 -7.33 10.40 -5.78
CA ARG A 195 -8.22 9.23 -5.75
C ARG A 195 -8.93 9.12 -7.10
N ASN A 196 -8.96 7.92 -7.66
CA ASN A 196 -9.71 7.64 -8.88
C ASN A 196 -10.50 6.36 -8.73
N ASN A 197 -11.82 6.44 -8.98
CA ASN A 197 -12.76 5.34 -8.97
C ASN A 197 -12.64 4.43 -7.72
N ILE A 198 -12.75 5.01 -6.53
CA ILE A 198 -12.61 4.30 -5.26
C ILE A 198 -13.96 4.26 -4.53
N ASP A 199 -14.37 3.06 -4.15
CA ASP A 199 -15.51 2.82 -3.27
C ASP A 199 -15.04 2.25 -1.92
N TYR A 200 -15.99 1.84 -1.08
CA TYR A 200 -15.72 1.23 0.22
C TYR A 200 -16.03 -0.27 0.17
N CYS A 201 -15.19 -1.07 0.82
CA CYS A 201 -15.51 -2.44 1.12
C CYS A 201 -16.35 -2.51 2.40
N ARG A 202 -17.34 -3.40 2.41
CA ARG A 202 -18.23 -3.64 3.56
C ARG A 202 -17.74 -4.83 4.37
#